data_AF-A0A2W7ACU8-F1
#
_entry.id   AF-A0A2W7ACU8-F1
#
_cell.length_a   1.000
_cell.length_b   1.000
_cell.length_c   1.000
_cell.angle_alpha   90.00
_cell.angle_beta   90.00
_cell.angle_gamma   90.00
#
_symmetry.space_group_name_H-M   'P 1'
#
loop_
_entity.id
_entity.type
_entity.pdbx_description
1 polymer ?
#
loop_
_entity_poly.entity_id
_entity_poly.type
_entity_poly.pdbx_seq_one_letter_code
_entity_poly.pdbx_strand_id
1 'polypeptide(L)'
;MKSKKNQINATEKKINSFRTLPVGWHYGSGIAPLAKVLDLAIQLNQFAGLMGFEATDAFPGIDGEVMLTVYDGDIYLEFSIEVDGSINYVHEQGDEEVDSDDKISLYQAINHILKIGFSKWRSSVLSTRNNMIQRRKDSRDMRLSRAKPTKSQFSRRNAPFKPAGVNVRTYEVSTRQLREIRQCSGKSHQPFSVDKVAILSK
;
A
#
# COMPACT_ATOMS: atom_id res chain seq x y z
N MET A 1 -20.67 4.86 -2.48
CA MET A 1 -19.27 5.32 -2.57
C MET A 1 -18.82 5.64 -1.15
N LYS A 2 -17.96 4.81 -0.54
CA LYS A 2 -17.37 5.13 0.77
C LYS A 2 -16.39 6.28 0.57
N SER A 3 -16.43 7.30 1.44
CA SER A 3 -15.55 8.47 1.35
C SER A 3 -14.09 8.03 1.47
N LYS A 4 -13.27 8.43 0.50
CA LYS A 4 -11.85 8.06 0.31
C LYS A 4 -10.97 8.33 1.53
N LYS A 5 -11.31 9.35 2.31
CA LYS A 5 -10.63 9.73 3.56
C LYS A 5 -10.75 8.66 4.67
N ASN A 6 -11.68 7.71 4.54
CA ASN A 6 -11.93 6.70 5.57
C ASN A 6 -10.92 5.54 5.56
N GLN A 7 -10.26 5.23 4.43
CA GLN A 7 -9.36 4.06 4.36
C GLN A 7 -8.01 4.31 5.05
N ILE A 8 -7.36 5.45 4.80
CA ILE A 8 -6.13 5.86 5.51
C ILE A 8 -6.35 5.82 7.03
N ASN A 9 -7.53 6.27 7.47
CA ASN A 9 -7.94 6.25 8.87
C ASN A 9 -8.18 4.81 9.39
N ALA A 10 -8.68 3.90 8.54
CA ALA A 10 -8.86 2.50 8.92
C ALA A 10 -7.52 1.78 9.13
N THR A 11 -6.56 1.96 8.22
CA THR A 11 -5.21 1.38 8.35
C THR A 11 -4.47 1.95 9.56
N GLU A 12 -4.55 3.26 9.79
CA GLU A 12 -3.97 3.89 10.98
C GLU A 12 -4.59 3.33 12.28
N LYS A 13 -5.91 3.10 12.32
CA LYS A 13 -6.56 2.44 13.46
C LYS A 13 -6.10 0.99 13.64
N LYS A 14 -5.91 0.26 12.54
CA LYS A 14 -5.38 -1.11 12.56
C LYS A 14 -3.96 -1.14 13.14
N ILE A 15 -3.08 -0.23 12.68
CA ILE A 15 -1.72 -0.09 13.22
C ILE A 15 -1.78 0.21 14.73
N ASN A 16 -2.61 1.16 15.15
CA ASN A 16 -2.75 1.50 16.57
C ASN A 16 -3.23 0.32 17.43
N SER A 17 -4.07 -0.58 16.88
CA SER A 17 -4.52 -1.78 17.60
C SER A 17 -3.41 -2.80 17.84
N PHE A 18 -2.29 -2.75 17.12
CA PHE A 18 -1.17 -3.68 17.33
C PHE A 18 -0.50 -3.47 18.69
N ARG A 19 -0.63 -2.27 19.29
CA ARG A 19 -0.14 -1.98 20.65
C ARG A 19 -0.75 -2.91 21.71
N THR A 20 -1.97 -3.41 21.47
CA THR A 20 -2.70 -4.24 22.45
C THR A 20 -2.57 -5.74 22.18
N LEU A 21 -1.66 -6.15 21.28
CA LEU A 21 -1.43 -7.57 21.03
C LEU A 21 -0.87 -8.26 22.29
N PRO A 22 -1.46 -9.38 22.74
CA PRO A 22 -0.91 -10.13 23.86
C PRO A 22 0.41 -10.80 23.47
N VAL A 23 1.29 -11.02 24.45
CA VAL A 23 2.46 -11.88 24.27
C VAL A 23 1.99 -13.28 23.87
N GLY A 24 2.62 -13.85 22.85
CA GLY A 24 2.28 -15.15 22.27
C GLY A 24 1.11 -15.14 21.28
N TRP A 25 0.66 -13.98 20.79
CA TRP A 25 -0.48 -13.87 19.85
C TRP A 25 -0.32 -14.72 18.57
N HIS A 26 0.93 -14.96 18.16
CA HIS A 26 1.27 -15.78 17.01
C HIS A 26 1.86 -17.13 17.47
N TYR A 27 1.02 -18.17 17.57
CA TYR A 27 1.39 -19.53 17.98
C TYR A 27 2.25 -19.63 19.25
N GLY A 28 2.09 -18.70 20.19
CA GLY A 28 2.87 -18.67 21.44
C GLY A 28 4.17 -17.87 21.39
N SER A 29 4.58 -17.33 20.24
CA SER A 29 5.84 -16.58 20.09
C SER A 29 5.68 -15.08 19.84
N GLY A 30 4.56 -14.62 19.26
CA GLY A 30 4.43 -13.23 18.80
C GLY A 30 4.50 -12.18 19.90
N ILE A 31 5.19 -11.06 19.64
CA ILE A 31 5.25 -9.90 20.54
C ILE A 31 4.57 -8.67 19.92
N ALA A 32 4.13 -7.74 20.76
CA ALA A 32 3.55 -6.49 20.31
C ALA A 32 4.65 -5.55 19.77
N PRO A 33 4.41 -4.82 18.66
CA PRO A 33 5.37 -3.83 18.17
C PRO A 33 5.66 -2.71 19.17
N LEU A 34 6.90 -2.23 19.17
CA LEU A 34 7.31 -1.08 19.98
C LEU A 34 6.63 0.21 19.48
N ALA A 35 6.41 1.18 20.38
CA ALA A 35 5.79 2.46 20.04
C ALA A 35 6.49 3.17 18.87
N LYS A 36 7.83 3.16 18.84
CA LYS A 36 8.61 3.75 17.74
C LYS A 36 8.31 3.11 16.37
N VAL A 37 8.07 1.79 16.32
CA VAL A 37 7.76 1.06 15.08
C VAL A 37 6.37 1.45 14.60
N LEU A 38 5.40 1.52 15.52
CA LEU A 38 4.04 1.98 15.23
C LEU A 38 4.05 3.43 14.69
N ASP A 39 4.82 4.32 15.31
CA ASP A 39 4.90 5.72 14.90
C ASP A 39 5.50 5.87 13.49
N LEU A 40 6.48 5.04 13.11
CA LEU A 40 7.03 4.99 11.76
C LEU A 40 6.00 4.48 10.75
N ALA A 41 5.28 3.40 11.07
CA ALA A 41 4.22 2.85 10.23
C ALA A 41 3.09 3.86 9.97
N ILE A 42 2.68 4.60 11.01
CA ILE A 42 1.66 5.65 10.92
C ILE A 42 2.15 6.78 10.02
N GLN A 43 3.39 7.23 10.18
CA GLN A 43 3.97 8.28 9.32
C GLN A 43 3.98 7.87 7.85
N LEU A 44 4.45 6.65 7.53
CA LEU A 44 4.43 6.14 6.15
C LEU A 44 3.01 6.06 5.58
N ASN A 45 2.04 5.55 6.34
CA ASN A 45 0.64 5.46 5.92
C ASN A 45 0.03 6.85 5.66
N GLN A 46 0.34 7.84 6.51
CA GLN A 46 -0.10 9.22 6.32
C GLN A 46 0.53 9.84 5.07
N PHE A 47 1.82 9.62 4.84
CA PHE A 47 2.50 10.10 3.63
C PHE A 47 1.96 9.45 2.35
N ALA A 48 1.69 8.14 2.36
CA ALA A 48 1.02 7.46 1.25
C ALA A 48 -0.35 8.11 0.95
N GLY A 49 -1.13 8.37 2.00
CA GLY A 49 -2.41 9.07 1.89
C GLY A 49 -2.29 10.48 1.29
N LEU A 50 -1.27 11.24 1.68
CA LEU A 50 -1.00 12.58 1.12
C LEU A 50 -0.62 12.54 -0.37
N MET A 51 0.03 11.47 -0.83
CA MET A 51 0.35 11.26 -2.25
C MET A 51 -0.83 10.71 -3.07
N GLY A 52 -1.98 10.50 -2.44
CA GLY A 52 -3.20 10.03 -3.10
C GLY A 52 -3.27 8.53 -3.27
N PHE A 53 -2.46 7.74 -2.54
CA PHE A 53 -2.68 6.31 -2.40
C PHE A 53 -3.88 6.09 -1.47
N GLU A 54 -4.90 5.38 -1.97
CA GLU A 54 -6.17 5.22 -1.26
C GLU A 54 -6.25 3.88 -0.53
N ALA A 55 -5.67 2.82 -1.11
CA ALA A 55 -5.70 1.47 -0.57
C ALA A 55 -4.39 1.16 0.14
N THR A 56 -4.44 1.09 1.47
CA THR A 56 -3.33 0.64 2.31
C THR A 56 -3.82 -0.46 3.24
N ASP A 57 -2.93 -1.35 3.66
CA ASP A 57 -3.18 -2.28 4.76
C ASP A 57 -1.91 -2.50 5.58
N ALA A 58 -2.05 -2.95 6.83
CA ALA A 58 -0.92 -3.20 7.72
C ALA A 58 -1.05 -4.55 8.41
N PHE A 59 0.07 -5.18 8.71
CA PHE A 59 0.16 -6.48 9.37
C PHE A 59 1.22 -6.44 10.48
N PRO A 60 0.94 -6.98 11.66
CA PRO A 60 1.96 -7.13 12.69
C PRO A 60 2.84 -8.33 12.35
N GLY A 61 4.15 -8.14 12.45
CA GLY A 61 5.13 -9.19 12.39
C GLY A 61 5.34 -9.91 13.72
N ILE A 62 6.00 -11.06 13.68
CA ILE A 62 6.11 -11.95 14.85
C ILE A 62 7.01 -11.32 15.91
N ASP A 63 8.11 -10.71 15.48
CA ASP A 63 9.13 -10.14 16.36
C ASP A 63 8.86 -8.66 16.68
N GLY A 64 7.64 -8.20 16.43
CA GLY A 64 7.23 -6.82 16.69
C GLY A 64 7.55 -5.86 15.54
N GLU A 65 7.94 -6.36 14.36
CA GLU A 65 7.93 -5.59 13.13
C GLU A 65 6.49 -5.23 12.71
N VAL A 66 6.37 -4.26 11.81
CA VAL A 66 5.09 -3.92 11.17
C VAL A 66 5.32 -3.87 9.67
N MET A 67 4.53 -4.62 8.93
CA MET A 67 4.49 -4.55 7.47
C MET A 67 3.35 -3.63 7.04
N LEU A 68 3.67 -2.58 6.30
CA LEU A 68 2.72 -1.67 5.67
C LEU A 68 2.72 -1.93 4.16
N THR A 69 1.54 -2.13 3.60
CA THR A 69 1.33 -2.36 2.17
C THR A 69 0.51 -1.23 1.57
N VAL A 70 0.88 -0.81 0.36
CA VAL A 70 0.20 0.23 -0.43
C VAL A 70 -0.13 -0.33 -1.80
N TYR A 71 -1.39 -0.24 -2.19
CA TYR A 71 -1.92 -0.80 -3.44
C TYR A 71 -2.44 0.31 -4.34
N ASP A 72 -2.12 0.24 -5.62
CA ASP A 72 -2.64 1.17 -6.63
C ASP A 72 -2.61 0.60 -8.04
N GLY A 73 -3.72 -0.01 -8.46
CA GLY A 73 -3.78 -0.71 -9.74
C GLY A 73 -2.80 -1.87 -9.75
N ASP A 74 -1.85 -1.84 -10.69
CA ASP A 74 -0.78 -2.84 -10.80
C ASP A 74 0.43 -2.52 -9.92
N ILE A 75 0.41 -1.42 -9.16
CA ILE A 75 1.52 -1.05 -8.27
C ILE A 75 1.26 -1.65 -6.88
N TYR A 76 2.25 -2.36 -6.36
CA TYR A 76 2.30 -2.84 -4.99
C TYR A 76 3.57 -2.33 -4.31
N LEU A 77 3.43 -1.66 -3.18
CA LEU A 77 4.55 -1.25 -2.33
C LEU A 77 4.44 -1.92 -0.98
N GLU A 78 5.55 -2.49 -0.53
CA GLU A 78 5.68 -3.09 0.80
C GLU A 78 6.77 -2.36 1.58
N PHE A 79 6.47 -2.05 2.84
CA PHE A 79 7.40 -1.46 3.79
C PHE A 79 7.38 -2.29 5.07
N SER A 80 8.44 -3.05 5.31
CA SER A 80 8.63 -3.83 6.53
C SER A 80 9.48 -3.04 7.51
N ILE A 81 8.84 -2.53 8.57
CA ILE A 81 9.47 -1.68 9.58
C ILE A 81 9.95 -2.55 10.74
N GLU A 82 11.27 -2.70 10.82
CA GLU A 82 11.96 -3.58 11.76
C GLU A 82 11.99 -3.00 13.18
N VAL A 83 12.28 -3.86 14.16
CA VAL A 83 12.35 -3.50 15.59
C VAL A 83 13.43 -2.46 15.87
N ASP A 84 14.52 -2.44 15.09
CA ASP A 84 15.57 -1.44 15.21
C ASP A 84 15.14 -0.07 14.65
N GLY A 85 14.09 -0.02 13.83
CA GLY A 85 13.57 1.17 13.15
C GLY A 85 14.04 1.32 11.71
N SER A 86 14.84 0.36 11.20
CA SER A 86 15.15 0.26 9.79
C SER A 86 13.93 -0.23 9.01
N ILE A 87 13.88 0.09 7.71
CA ILE A 87 12.75 -0.27 6.84
C ILE A 87 13.30 -1.06 5.67
N ASN A 88 12.68 -2.19 5.35
CA ASN A 88 12.89 -2.90 4.08
C ASN A 88 11.75 -2.51 3.14
N TYR A 89 12.09 -2.20 1.89
CA TYR A 89 11.17 -1.71 0.88
C TYR A 89 11.16 -2.64 -0.32
N VAL A 90 9.95 -2.92 -0.83
CA VAL A 90 9.74 -3.65 -2.08
C VAL A 90 8.71 -2.91 -2.91
N HIS A 91 8.94 -2.85 -4.23
CA HIS A 91 8.00 -2.34 -5.21
C HIS A 91 7.84 -3.31 -6.35
N GLU A 92 6.60 -3.72 -6.56
CA GLU A 92 6.19 -4.59 -7.65
C GLU A 92 5.25 -3.85 -8.60
N GLN A 93 5.37 -4.18 -9.88
CA GLN A 93 4.49 -3.72 -10.96
C GLN A 93 3.90 -4.96 -11.66
N GLY A 94 2.65 -5.28 -11.37
CA GLY A 94 2.03 -6.54 -11.77
C GLY A 94 2.59 -7.69 -10.94
N ASP A 95 3.22 -8.66 -11.60
CA ASP A 95 3.85 -9.83 -10.97
C ASP A 95 5.39 -9.73 -10.93
N GLU A 96 5.96 -8.57 -11.24
CA GLU A 96 7.40 -8.35 -11.33
C GLU A 96 7.89 -7.35 -10.26
N GLU A 97 8.93 -7.75 -9.52
CA GLU A 97 9.67 -6.86 -8.62
C GLU A 97 10.53 -5.88 -9.44
N VAL A 98 10.28 -4.59 -9.27
CA VAL A 98 10.92 -3.51 -10.04
C VAL A 98 12.03 -2.84 -9.25
N ASP A 99 11.87 -2.71 -7.93
CA ASP A 99 12.78 -1.99 -7.05
C ASP A 99 12.70 -2.58 -5.64
N SER A 100 13.83 -2.70 -4.96
CA SER A 100 13.91 -3.23 -3.60
C SER A 100 15.09 -2.59 -2.87
N ASP A 101 14.91 -2.19 -1.62
CA ASP A 101 15.99 -1.66 -0.80
C ASP A 101 15.87 -2.14 0.65
N ASP A 102 16.97 -2.67 1.19
CA ASP A 102 17.04 -3.14 2.58
C ASP A 102 17.59 -2.05 3.51
N LYS A 103 17.07 -2.04 4.75
CA LYS A 103 17.55 -1.21 5.86
C LYS A 103 17.63 0.29 5.55
N ILE A 104 16.64 0.80 4.84
CA ILE A 104 16.53 2.22 4.54
C ILE A 104 15.93 3.01 5.72
N SER A 105 16.23 4.31 5.74
CA SER A 105 15.62 5.25 6.69
C SER A 105 14.19 5.63 6.29
N LEU A 106 13.43 6.18 7.24
CA LEU A 106 12.10 6.75 6.97
C LEU A 106 12.12 7.76 5.82
N TYR A 107 13.15 8.61 5.76
CA TYR A 107 13.29 9.62 4.72
C TYR A 107 13.43 8.99 3.33
N GLN A 108 14.24 7.94 3.19
CA GLN A 108 14.38 7.20 1.95
C GLN A 108 13.06 6.51 1.56
N ALA A 109 12.39 5.85 2.51
CA ALA A 109 11.09 5.22 2.27
C ALA A 109 10.04 6.24 1.76
N ILE A 110 9.99 7.44 2.36
CA ILE A 110 9.13 8.54 1.86
C ILE A 110 9.52 8.94 0.43
N ASN A 111 10.81 9.00 0.10
CA ASN A 111 11.24 9.32 -1.26
C ASN A 111 10.77 8.29 -2.30
N HIS A 112 10.69 7.00 -1.95
CA HIS A 112 10.08 5.99 -2.84
C HIS A 112 8.60 6.27 -3.07
N ILE A 113 7.84 6.55 -2.00
CA ILE A 113 6.41 6.94 -2.10
C ILE A 113 6.26 8.20 -2.98
N LEU A 114 7.10 9.21 -2.80
CA LEU A 114 7.08 10.44 -3.60
C LEU A 114 7.38 10.16 -5.08
N LYS A 115 8.43 9.40 -5.38
CA LYS A 115 8.84 9.04 -6.76
C LYS A 115 7.68 8.42 -7.53
N ILE A 116 6.94 7.52 -6.89
CA ILE A 116 5.80 6.80 -7.48
C ILE A 116 4.56 7.70 -7.51
N GLY A 117 4.26 8.43 -6.42
CA GLY A 117 3.12 9.35 -6.37
C GLY A 117 3.20 10.46 -7.43
N PHE A 118 4.38 11.04 -7.64
CA PHE A 118 4.59 12.09 -8.65
C PHE A 118 4.44 11.59 -10.10
N SER A 119 4.79 10.34 -10.39
CA SER A 119 4.65 9.78 -11.75
C SER A 119 3.17 9.74 -12.16
N LYS A 120 2.27 9.42 -11.23
CA LYS A 120 0.79 9.45 -11.42
C LYS A 120 0.26 10.85 -11.68
N TRP A 121 0.78 11.85 -10.98
CA TRP A 121 0.31 13.22 -11.14
C TRP A 121 0.69 13.78 -12.51
N ARG A 122 1.89 13.44 -13.01
CA ARG A 122 2.36 13.87 -14.34
C ARG A 122 1.53 13.27 -15.48
N SER A 123 1.12 12.00 -15.39
CA SER A 123 0.31 11.36 -16.44
C SER A 123 -1.07 12.02 -16.61
N SER A 124 -1.65 12.50 -15.51
CA SER A 124 -2.95 13.21 -15.52
C SER A 124 -2.90 14.54 -16.26
N VAL A 125 -1.79 15.30 -16.14
CA VAL A 125 -1.63 16.62 -16.80
C VAL A 125 -1.54 16.50 -18.32
N LEU A 126 -0.96 15.41 -18.84
CA LEU A 126 -0.82 15.19 -20.28
C LEU A 126 -2.16 14.84 -20.96
N SER A 127 -3.07 14.18 -20.24
CA SER A 127 -4.39 13.81 -20.76
C SER A 127 -5.29 15.03 -21.02
N THR A 128 -5.17 16.07 -20.21
CA THR A 128 -5.98 17.30 -20.37
C THR A 128 -5.61 18.08 -21.64
N ARG A 129 -4.38 17.95 -22.14
CA ARG A 129 -3.91 18.71 -23.31
C ARG A 129 -4.53 18.23 -24.62
N ASN A 130 -4.93 16.96 -24.72
CA ASN A 130 -5.52 16.41 -25.94
C ASN A 130 -7.05 16.57 -26.04
N ASN A 131 -7.73 16.82 -24.91
CA ASN A 131 -9.17 17.10 -24.90
C ASN A 131 -9.50 18.60 -24.94
N MET A 132 -8.51 19.46 -25.16
CA MET A 132 -8.79 20.82 -25.61
C MET A 132 -9.49 20.74 -26.96
N ILE A 133 -10.82 20.85 -26.91
CA ILE A 133 -11.74 21.08 -28.02
C ILE A 133 -10.99 21.91 -29.06
N GLN A 134 -10.53 21.26 -30.13
CA GLN A 134 -10.19 21.97 -31.35
C GLN A 134 -11.44 22.76 -31.66
N ARG A 135 -11.36 24.09 -31.49
CA ARG A 135 -12.40 25.01 -31.93
C ARG A 135 -12.62 24.69 -33.40
N ARG A 136 -13.64 23.87 -33.68
CA ARG A 136 -14.16 23.73 -35.03
C ARG A 136 -14.63 25.12 -35.40
N LYS A 137 -13.85 25.74 -36.29
CA LYS A 137 -14.26 26.88 -37.09
C LYS A 137 -15.59 26.47 -37.74
N ASP A 138 -16.64 27.15 -37.34
CA ASP A 138 -17.89 27.36 -38.07
C ASP A 138 -18.54 26.12 -38.70
N SER A 139 -19.33 25.39 -37.89
CA SER A 139 -20.47 24.66 -38.45
C SER A 139 -21.70 25.54 -38.25
N ARG A 140 -22.05 26.26 -39.32
CA ARG A 140 -23.31 27.01 -39.44
C ARG A 140 -24.50 26.05 -39.34
N ASP A 141 -25.49 26.50 -38.60
CA ASP A 141 -26.92 26.14 -38.68
C ASP A 141 -27.30 24.66 -38.78
N MET A 142 -27.69 24.10 -37.64
CA MET A 142 -28.86 23.21 -37.64
C MET A 142 -29.86 23.67 -36.58
N ARG A 143 -30.98 24.19 -37.07
CA ARG A 143 -32.20 24.45 -36.30
C ARG A 143 -32.64 23.17 -35.61
N LEU A 144 -32.44 23.10 -34.29
CA LEU A 144 -33.06 22.09 -33.44
C LEU A 144 -34.55 22.41 -33.29
N SER A 145 -35.36 21.60 -33.95
CA SER A 145 -36.80 21.53 -33.73
C SER A 145 -37.07 21.04 -32.31
N ARG A 146 -37.83 21.86 -31.55
CA ARG A 146 -38.35 21.55 -30.21
C ARG A 146 -39.12 20.22 -30.24
N ALA A 147 -38.50 19.13 -29.77
CA ALA A 147 -39.22 17.94 -29.36
C ALA A 147 -39.81 18.18 -27.97
N LYS A 148 -41.13 17.97 -27.84
CA LYS A 148 -41.89 18.14 -26.60
C LYS A 148 -41.47 17.08 -25.56
N PRO A 149 -41.39 17.43 -24.26
CA PRO A 149 -41.05 16.47 -23.22
C PRO A 149 -42.18 15.46 -23.01
N THR A 150 -41.90 14.19 -23.31
CA THR A 150 -42.77 13.07 -22.94
C THR A 150 -42.55 12.75 -21.46
N LYS A 151 -43.62 12.86 -20.66
CA LYS A 151 -43.61 12.55 -19.23
C LYS A 151 -43.42 11.04 -19.05
N SER A 152 -42.21 10.63 -18.66
CA SER A 152 -41.94 9.25 -18.24
C SER A 152 -42.33 9.08 -16.77
N GLN A 153 -43.48 8.46 -16.51
CA GLN A 153 -43.86 7.98 -15.18
C GLN A 153 -43.08 6.68 -14.88
N PHE A 154 -41.98 6.78 -14.14
CA PHE A 154 -41.37 5.61 -13.51
C PHE A 154 -42.12 5.27 -12.22
N SER A 155 -42.95 4.23 -12.28
CA SER A 155 -43.55 3.58 -11.12
C SER A 155 -42.46 2.90 -10.30
N ARG A 156 -42.15 3.44 -9.10
CA ARG A 156 -41.33 2.75 -8.10
C ARG A 156 -42.23 1.77 -7.33
N ARG A 157 -42.23 0.50 -7.74
CA ARG A 157 -42.71 -0.59 -6.88
C ARG A 157 -41.60 -0.93 -5.89
N ASN A 158 -41.86 -0.70 -4.61
CA ASN A 158 -41.05 -1.21 -3.52
C ASN A 158 -41.21 -2.74 -3.47
N ALA A 159 -40.14 -3.48 -3.76
CA ALA A 159 -40.07 -4.91 -3.46
C ALA A 159 -39.53 -5.06 -2.02
N PRO A 160 -40.24 -5.74 -1.11
CA PRO A 160 -39.71 -6.07 0.21
C PRO A 160 -38.69 -7.21 0.08
N PHE A 161 -37.40 -6.88 0.19
CA PHE A 161 -36.33 -7.86 0.27
C PHE A 161 -36.23 -8.38 1.72
N LYS A 162 -36.63 -9.64 1.95
CA LYS A 162 -36.28 -10.39 3.17
C LYS A 162 -35.09 -11.28 2.85
N PRO A 163 -33.87 -11.01 3.37
CA PRO A 163 -32.84 -12.03 3.39
C PRO A 163 -33.10 -12.99 4.56
N ALA A 164 -33.63 -14.18 4.24
CA ALA A 164 -33.50 -15.35 5.10
C ALA A 164 -32.05 -15.83 4.99
N GLY A 165 -31.36 -15.92 6.12
CA GLY A 165 -29.93 -16.21 6.17
C GLY A 165 -29.59 -17.64 5.80
N VAL A 166 -28.31 -17.87 5.53
CA VAL A 166 -27.60 -19.11 5.87
C VAL A 166 -26.19 -18.72 6.28
N ASN A 167 -25.82 -19.04 7.51
CA ASN A 167 -24.49 -18.84 8.05
C ASN A 167 -23.66 -20.08 7.67
N VAL A 168 -22.88 -19.99 6.58
CA VAL A 168 -21.98 -21.07 6.16
C VAL A 168 -20.62 -20.81 6.80
N ARG A 169 -20.28 -21.61 7.82
CA ARG A 169 -18.91 -21.74 8.32
C ARG A 169 -18.22 -22.84 7.52
N THR A 170 -17.36 -22.47 6.59
CA THR A 170 -16.38 -23.39 5.97
C THR A 170 -15.00 -22.96 6.41
N TYR A 171 -14.50 -23.61 7.46
CA TYR A 171 -13.07 -23.72 7.71
C TYR A 171 -12.57 -24.87 6.82
N GLU A 172 -12.13 -24.54 5.61
CA GLU A 172 -11.28 -25.45 4.84
C GLU A 172 -9.83 -25.12 5.13
N VAL A 173 -9.22 -26.00 5.91
CA VAL A 173 -7.79 -26.07 6.18
C VAL A 173 -7.11 -26.52 4.89
N SER A 174 -6.56 -25.56 4.13
CA SER A 174 -5.74 -25.84 2.96
C SER A 174 -4.28 -26.04 3.41
N THR A 175 -3.90 -27.28 3.65
CA THR A 175 -2.49 -27.68 3.80
C THR A 175 -1.83 -27.71 2.42
N ARG A 176 -1.40 -26.55 1.94
CA ARG A 176 -0.52 -26.48 0.76
C ARG A 176 0.92 -26.80 1.17
N GLN A 177 1.23 -28.08 1.02
CA GLN A 177 2.39 -28.63 0.33
C GLN A 177 3.64 -27.73 0.26
N LEU A 178 4.60 -28.08 1.13
CA LEU A 178 5.99 -27.62 1.16
C LEU A 178 6.61 -27.64 -0.25
N ARG A 179 6.92 -26.46 -0.77
CA ARG A 179 7.88 -26.32 -1.88
C ARG A 179 9.30 -26.38 -1.31
N GLU A 180 10.14 -27.05 -2.07
CA GLU A 180 11.52 -27.40 -1.76
C GLU A 180 12.37 -26.19 -1.37
N ILE A 181 13.11 -26.38 -0.28
CA ILE A 181 14.16 -25.50 0.21
C ILE A 181 15.27 -25.47 -0.84
N ARG A 182 15.43 -24.32 -1.52
CA ARG A 182 16.65 -24.04 -2.28
C ARG A 182 17.79 -23.85 -1.28
N GLN A 183 18.79 -24.72 -1.37
CA GLN A 183 20.05 -24.62 -0.65
C GLN A 183 20.79 -23.35 -1.08
N CYS A 184 20.83 -22.33 -0.23
CA CYS A 184 21.75 -21.22 -0.39
C CYS A 184 23.17 -21.68 -0.01
N SER A 185 24.05 -21.85 -1.00
CA SER A 185 25.47 -22.14 -0.75
C SER A 185 26.13 -20.90 -0.14
N GLY A 186 26.61 -21.02 1.09
CA GLY A 186 27.36 -19.98 1.78
C GLY A 186 28.66 -19.63 1.06
N LYS A 187 28.86 -18.34 0.77
CA LYS A 187 30.18 -17.78 0.50
C LYS A 187 30.81 -17.39 1.84
N SER A 188 31.88 -18.09 2.18
CA SER A 188 32.73 -17.85 3.33
C SER A 188 33.29 -16.42 3.35
N HIS A 189 33.14 -15.76 4.49
CA HIS A 189 33.85 -14.53 4.87
C HIS A 189 35.37 -14.68 4.72
N GLN A 190 36.02 -13.68 4.11
CA GLN A 190 37.44 -13.41 4.34
C GLN A 190 37.59 -12.38 5.46
N PRO A 191 38.57 -12.53 6.37
CA PRO A 191 38.84 -11.54 7.41
C PRO A 191 39.60 -10.33 6.84
N PHE A 192 39.12 -9.13 7.18
CA PHE A 192 39.81 -7.87 6.99
C PHE A 192 41.06 -7.80 7.87
N SER A 193 42.22 -7.58 7.23
CA SER A 193 43.48 -7.25 7.90
C SER A 193 43.43 -5.78 8.35
N VAL A 194 43.65 -5.54 9.64
CA VAL A 194 43.74 -4.19 10.22
C VAL A 194 45.20 -3.77 10.22
N ASP A 195 45.56 -2.87 9.30
CA ASP A 195 46.88 -2.25 9.30
C ASP A 195 47.00 -1.21 10.41
N LYS A 196 48.05 -1.38 11.22
CA LYS A 196 48.46 -0.52 12.32
C LYS A 196 48.94 0.84 11.78
N VAL A 197 48.28 1.92 12.17
CA VAL A 197 48.82 3.28 12.00
C VAL A 197 49.65 3.62 13.24
N ALA A 198 50.95 3.81 13.03
CA ALA A 198 51.90 4.25 14.04
C ALA A 198 51.73 5.76 14.31
N ILE A 199 51.62 6.12 15.60
CA ILE A 199 51.67 7.49 16.09
C ILE A 199 53.15 7.88 16.21
N LEU A 200 53.57 8.91 15.47
CA LEU A 200 54.86 9.58 15.66
C LEU A 200 54.61 10.98 16.23
N SER A 201 54.99 11.16 17.48
CA SER A 201 55.09 12.43 18.18
C SER A 201 56.29 13.24 17.67
N LYS A 202 56.09 14.54 17.45
CA LYS A 202 57.07 15.60 17.70
C LYS A 202 56.34 16.83 18.22
#